data_AF-P74530-F1
#
_entry.id   AF-P74530-F1
#
_cell.length_a   1.000
_cell.length_b   1.000
_cell.length_c   1.000
_cell.angle_alpha   90.00
_cell.angle_beta   90.00
_cell.angle_gamma   90.00
#
_symmetry.space_group_name_H-M   'P 1'
#
loop_
_entity.id
_entity.type
_entity.pdbx_description
1 polymer ?
#
loop_
_entity_poly.entity_id
_entity_poly.type
_entity_poly.pdbx_seq_one_letter_code
_entity_poly.pdbx_strand_id
1 'polypeptide(L)'
;MPNPAIGLAQQFGDYLAQGDYAKAHGLLCSALQRQYSPSTLRADVETMIYYGSGPIQRAIAMADCLLTDWQYPPMEANDLAWVYVSLEGEDFLEAVSVIVQQEGKKLAIRWLEWGRP
;
A
#
# COMPACT_ATOMS: atom_id res chain seq x y z
N MET A 1 6.64 -20.11 -5.22
CA MET A 1 7.30 -18.94 -4.59
C MET A 1 6.22 -17.89 -4.37
N PRO A 2 6.17 -17.19 -3.22
CA PRO A 2 5.20 -16.12 -3.02
C PRO A 2 5.39 -15.04 -4.10
N ASN A 3 4.29 -14.48 -4.61
CA ASN A 3 4.35 -13.43 -5.64
C ASN A 3 5.11 -12.22 -5.06
N PRO A 4 6.20 -11.76 -5.69
CA PRO A 4 7.04 -10.71 -5.12
C PRO A 4 6.30 -9.37 -5.01
N ALA A 5 5.22 -9.13 -5.77
CA ALA A 5 4.35 -7.98 -5.60
C ALA A 5 3.57 -8.02 -4.28
N ILE A 6 3.05 -9.20 -3.89
CA ILE A 6 2.42 -9.40 -2.58
C ILE A 6 3.43 -9.12 -1.47
N GLY A 7 4.67 -9.61 -1.63
CA GLY A 7 5.75 -9.36 -0.66
C GLY A 7 6.04 -7.88 -0.46
N LEU A 8 6.12 -7.10 -1.55
CA LEU A 8 6.33 -5.65 -1.47
C LEU A 8 5.13 -4.94 -0.80
N ALA A 9 3.90 -5.33 -1.16
CA ALA A 9 2.68 -4.75 -0.58
C ALA A 9 2.56 -5.05 0.92
N GLN A 10 2.89 -6.28 1.34
CA GLN A 10 2.95 -6.65 2.75
C GLN A 10 3.98 -5.80 3.48
N GLN A 11 5.19 -5.67 2.93
CA GLN A 11 6.25 -4.88 3.54
C GLN A 11 5.85 -3.40 3.68
N PHE A 12 5.13 -2.85 2.71
CA PHE A 12 4.58 -1.51 2.80
C PHE A 12 3.58 -1.39 3.96
N GLY A 13 2.61 -2.30 4.05
CA GLY A 13 1.65 -2.34 5.16
C GLY A 13 2.32 -2.48 6.53
N ASP A 14 3.35 -3.31 6.64
CA ASP A 14 4.11 -3.50 7.87
C ASP A 14 4.80 -2.20 8.32
N TYR A 15 5.35 -1.42 7.38
CA TYR A 15 5.94 -0.11 7.70
C TYR A 15 4.88 0.90 8.12
N LEU A 16 3.67 0.88 7.55
CA LEU A 16 2.57 1.72 8.02
C LEU A 16 2.17 1.36 9.46
N ALA A 17 2.05 0.07 9.78
CA ALA A 17 1.74 -0.41 11.13
C ALA A 17 2.82 -0.04 12.15
N GLN A 18 4.08 0.00 11.73
CA GLN A 18 5.21 0.42 12.57
C GLN A 18 5.37 1.94 12.67
N GLY A 19 4.57 2.73 11.92
CA GLY A 19 4.75 4.18 11.81
C GLY A 19 6.04 4.61 11.09
N ASP A 20 6.70 3.70 10.36
CA ASP A 20 7.94 3.97 9.61
C ASP A 20 7.62 4.48 8.19
N TYR A 21 7.02 5.65 8.13
CA TYR A 21 6.61 6.27 6.86
C TYR A 21 7.80 6.63 5.95
N ALA A 22 9.01 6.74 6.49
CA ALA A 22 10.22 6.93 5.71
C ALA A 22 10.55 5.68 4.89
N LYS A 23 10.49 4.49 5.49
CA LYS A 23 10.67 3.24 4.76
C LYS A 23 9.48 2.94 3.85
N ALA A 24 8.25 3.21 4.27
CA ALA A 24 7.07 3.07 3.41
C ALA A 24 7.20 3.93 2.14
N HIS A 25 7.58 5.20 2.28
CA HIS A 25 7.88 6.10 1.16
C HIS A 25 9.00 5.58 0.25
N GLY A 26 10.01 4.94 0.84
CA GLY A 26 11.11 4.31 0.11
C GLY A 26 10.69 3.19 -0.85
N LEU A 27 9.51 2.57 -0.64
CA LEU A 27 8.96 1.54 -1.52
C LEU A 27 8.15 2.11 -2.69
N LEU A 28 7.84 3.41 -2.67
CA LEU A 28 7.12 4.06 -3.77
C LEU A 28 8.03 4.25 -4.99
N CYS A 29 7.45 4.28 -6.18
CA CYS A 29 8.18 4.59 -7.40
C CYS A 29 8.63 6.05 -7.41
N SER A 30 9.61 6.35 -8.25
CA SER A 30 10.23 7.69 -8.31
C SER A 30 9.22 8.79 -8.65
N ALA A 31 8.17 8.48 -9.41
CA ALA A 31 7.10 9.42 -9.73
C ALA A 31 6.20 9.69 -8.52
N LEU A 32 5.79 8.65 -7.81
CA LEU A 32 4.93 8.75 -6.63
C LEU A 32 5.67 9.36 -5.43
N GLN A 33 6.98 9.09 -5.29
CA GLN A 33 7.85 9.75 -4.30
C GLN A 33 7.96 11.28 -4.47
N ARG A 34 7.65 11.83 -5.64
CA ARG A 34 7.59 13.30 -5.85
C ARG A 34 6.25 13.89 -5.44
N GLN A 35 5.20 13.07 -5.39
CA GLN A 35 3.86 13.47 -4.99
C GLN A 35 3.64 13.30 -3.49
N TYR A 36 4.27 12.27 -2.92
CA TYR A 36 4.23 11.95 -1.51
C TYR A 36 5.51 12.34 -0.80
N SER A 37 5.39 12.69 0.47
CA SER A 37 6.47 12.68 1.44
C SER A 37 6.12 11.70 2.58
N PRO A 38 7.07 11.34 3.45
CA PRO A 38 6.75 10.58 4.66
C PRO A 38 5.65 11.26 5.52
N SER A 39 5.61 12.59 5.54
CA SER A 39 4.59 13.33 6.30
C SER A 39 3.22 13.31 5.65
N THR A 40 3.12 13.34 4.31
CA THR A 40 1.82 13.24 3.65
C THR A 40 1.25 11.83 3.71
N LEU A 41 2.09 10.79 3.58
CA LEU A 41 1.67 9.40 3.83
C LEU A 41 1.10 9.23 5.23
N ARG A 42 1.78 9.81 6.23
CA ARG A 42 1.30 9.80 7.61
C ARG A 42 -0.05 10.48 7.74
N ALA A 43 -0.23 11.67 7.17
CA ALA A 43 -1.48 12.42 7.25
C ALA A 43 -2.65 11.67 6.59
N ASP A 44 -2.42 11.01 5.46
CA ASP A 44 -3.45 10.18 4.80
C ASP A 44 -3.85 9.00 5.69
N VAL A 45 -2.88 8.30 6.28
CA VAL A 45 -3.16 7.18 7.22
C VAL A 45 -3.89 7.66 8.46
N GLU A 46 -3.42 8.73 9.11
CA GLU A 46 -4.07 9.31 10.30
C GLU A 46 -5.50 9.78 10.02
N THR A 47 -5.75 10.32 8.81
CA THR A 47 -7.09 10.70 8.36
C THR A 47 -7.99 9.47 8.22
N MET A 48 -7.48 8.42 7.59
CA MET A 48 -8.22 7.17 7.36
C MET A 48 -8.60 6.47 8.66
N ILE A 49 -7.71 6.45 9.66
CA ILE A 49 -7.95 5.76 10.93
C ILE A 49 -8.49 6.69 12.03
N TYR A 50 -8.84 7.94 11.71
CA TYR A 50 -9.18 8.98 12.71
C TYR A 50 -10.31 8.56 13.67
N TYR A 51 -11.27 7.75 13.20
CA TYR A 51 -12.39 7.28 14.02
C TYR A 51 -12.03 6.10 14.93
N GLY A 52 -10.89 5.47 14.68
CA GLY A 52 -10.43 4.28 15.38
C GLY A 52 -9.60 4.61 16.61
N SER A 53 -9.56 3.64 17.53
CA SER A 53 -8.74 3.68 18.72
C SER A 53 -7.32 3.22 18.41
N GLY A 54 -6.36 4.13 18.55
CA GLY A 54 -4.93 3.81 18.47
C GLY A 54 -4.40 3.57 17.05
N PRO A 55 -3.16 3.03 16.93
CA PRO A 55 -2.53 2.82 15.64
C PRO A 55 -2.99 1.51 14.97
N ILE A 56 -2.58 1.34 13.72
CA ILE A 56 -2.66 0.04 13.03
C ILE A 56 -1.80 -0.98 13.80
N GLN A 57 -2.38 -2.12 14.14
CA GLN A 57 -1.72 -3.22 14.84
C GLN A 57 -1.20 -4.30 13.89
N ARG A 58 -1.89 -4.52 12.76
CA ARG A 58 -1.56 -5.57 11.80
C ARG A 58 -1.86 -5.14 10.37
N ALA A 59 -0.99 -5.52 9.44
CA ALA A 59 -1.22 -5.39 8.01
C ALA A 59 -1.26 -6.77 7.35
N ILE A 60 -2.14 -6.96 6.36
CA ILE A 60 -2.26 -8.22 5.61
C ILE A 60 -2.45 -7.93 4.13
N ALA A 61 -1.46 -8.26 3.31
CA ALA A 61 -1.59 -8.25 1.86
C ALA A 61 -2.38 -9.49 1.39
N MET A 62 -3.48 -9.26 0.70
CA MET A 62 -4.37 -10.35 0.26
C MET A 62 -3.78 -11.07 -0.95
N ALA A 63 -3.43 -12.34 -0.78
CA ALA A 63 -2.79 -13.14 -1.83
C ALA A 63 -3.75 -13.62 -2.92
N ASP A 64 -5.01 -13.80 -2.57
CA ASP A 64 -6.06 -14.26 -3.49
C ASP A 64 -6.74 -13.10 -4.23
N CYS A 65 -6.39 -11.85 -3.91
CA CYS A 65 -6.92 -10.63 -4.52
C CYS A 65 -5.90 -9.99 -5.49
N LEU A 66 -5.17 -10.81 -6.25
CA LEU A 66 -4.46 -10.37 -7.45
C LEU A 66 -5.53 -10.13 -8.54
N LEU A 67 -6.30 -9.07 -8.38
CA LEU A 67 -7.43 -8.76 -9.26
C LEU A 67 -6.89 -8.30 -10.62
N THR A 68 -6.83 -9.22 -11.58
CA THR A 68 -6.78 -8.87 -13.01
C THR A 68 -8.06 -8.17 -13.47
N ASP A 69 -9.12 -8.18 -12.65
CA ASP A 69 -10.43 -7.60 -12.92
C ASP A 69 -10.60 -6.17 -12.38
N TRP A 70 -9.57 -5.58 -11.76
CA TRP A 70 -9.60 -4.19 -11.28
C TRP A 70 -9.57 -3.21 -12.45
N GLN A 71 -10.54 -2.30 -12.51
CA GLN A 71 -10.79 -1.44 -13.69
C GLN A 71 -10.25 -0.01 -13.55
N TYR A 72 -9.82 0.44 -12.36
CA TYR A 72 -9.37 1.83 -12.18
C TYR A 72 -8.38 2.08 -11.03
N PRO A 73 -7.17 2.62 -11.27
CA PRO A 73 -6.69 3.08 -12.57
C PRO A 73 -6.35 1.88 -13.46
N PRO A 74 -6.39 2.07 -14.79
CA PRO A 74 -5.93 1.04 -15.71
C PRO A 74 -4.52 0.57 -15.38
N MET A 75 -4.28 -0.72 -15.55
CA MET A 75 -2.95 -1.30 -15.46
C MET A 75 -2.09 -0.81 -16.62
N GLU A 76 -0.84 -0.47 -16.33
CA GLU A 76 0.19 -0.06 -17.27
C GLU A 76 1.10 -1.25 -17.62
N ALA A 77 1.89 -1.13 -18.70
CA ALA A 77 2.69 -2.23 -19.24
C ALA A 77 3.73 -2.81 -18.25
N ASN A 78 4.18 -2.01 -17.27
CA ASN A 78 5.17 -2.43 -16.26
C ASN A 78 4.53 -2.86 -14.95
N ASP A 79 3.21 -2.84 -14.85
CA ASP A 79 2.52 -3.29 -13.65
C ASP A 79 2.51 -4.80 -13.55
N LEU A 80 2.68 -5.27 -12.32
CA LEU A 80 2.71 -6.69 -12.01
C LEU A 80 1.45 -7.13 -11.29
N ALA A 81 0.93 -6.29 -10.39
CA ALA A 81 -0.25 -6.60 -9.62
C ALA A 81 -0.88 -5.35 -9.03
N TRP A 82 -2.20 -5.37 -8.97
CA TRP A 82 -2.96 -4.64 -7.98
C TRP A 82 -3.10 -5.52 -6.73
N VAL A 83 -2.83 -4.98 -5.55
CA VAL A 83 -2.86 -5.72 -4.28
C VAL A 83 -3.64 -4.93 -3.25
N TYR A 84 -4.60 -5.60 -2.61
CA TYR A 84 -5.32 -5.06 -1.46
C TYR A 84 -4.58 -5.39 -0.17
N VAL A 85 -4.29 -4.38 0.64
CA VAL A 85 -3.64 -4.55 1.95
C VAL A 85 -4.61 -4.12 3.03
N SER A 86 -5.07 -5.07 3.84
CA SER A 86 -5.89 -4.79 5.01
C SER A 86 -5.02 -4.21 6.12
N LEU A 87 -5.54 -3.18 6.80
CA LEU A 87 -4.91 -2.48 7.92
C LEU A 87 -5.85 -2.57 9.11
N GLU A 88 -5.46 -3.35 10.11
CA GLU A 88 -6.26 -3.68 11.28
C GLU A 88 -5.80 -2.90 12.51
N GLY A 89 -6.72 -2.20 13.14
CA GLY A 89 -6.55 -1.60 14.46
C GLY A 89 -7.29 -2.37 15.54
N GLU A 90 -7.46 -1.75 16.71
CA GLU A 90 -8.18 -2.35 17.84
C GLU A 90 -9.68 -2.51 17.56
N ASP A 91 -10.31 -1.45 17.04
CA ASP A 91 -11.75 -1.34 16.80
C ASP A 91 -12.08 -0.92 15.35
N PHE A 92 -11.06 -0.80 14.51
CA PHE A 92 -11.20 -0.44 13.10
C PHE A 92 -10.54 -1.47 12.19
N LEU A 93 -11.06 -1.54 10.97
CA LEU A 93 -10.50 -2.33 9.89
C LEU A 93 -10.58 -1.44 8.65
N GLU A 94 -9.43 -1.08 8.12
CA GLU A 94 -9.26 -0.23 6.95
C GLU A 94 -8.39 -0.94 5.91
N ALA A 95 -8.09 -0.26 4.81
CA ALA A 95 -7.23 -0.81 3.79
C ALA A 95 -6.49 0.24 2.98
N VAL A 96 -5.50 -0.23 2.24
CA VAL A 96 -4.89 0.49 1.13
C VAL A 96 -4.80 -0.44 -0.07
N SER A 97 -5.27 0.04 -1.21
CA SER A 97 -5.09 -0.59 -2.51
C SER A 97 -3.81 -0.07 -3.14
N VAL A 98 -2.95 -0.96 -3.62
CA VAL A 98 -1.66 -0.59 -4.23
C VAL A 98 -1.48 -1.21 -5.60
N ILE A 99 -0.83 -0.51 -6.51
CA ILE A 99 -0.32 -1.12 -7.76
C ILE A 99 1.19 -1.22 -7.67
N VAL A 100 1.68 -2.45 -7.76
CA VAL A 100 3.11 -2.76 -7.80
C VAL A 100 3.56 -2.86 -9.26
N GLN A 101 4.62 -2.14 -9.58
CA GLN A 101 5.25 -2.13 -10.89
C GLN A 101 6.73 -2.52 -10.82
N GLN A 102 7.28 -2.85 -11.99
CA GLN A 102 8.70 -2.97 -12.23
C GLN A 102 9.29 -1.60 -12.63
N GLU A 103 10.03 -0.95 -11.72
CA GLU A 103 10.78 0.28 -12.01
C GLU A 103 12.26 -0.06 -12.27
N GLY A 104 12.60 -0.27 -13.55
CA GLY A 104 13.93 -0.72 -13.94
C GLY A 104 14.23 -2.12 -13.42
N LYS A 105 15.17 -2.25 -12.47
CA LYS A 105 15.55 -3.56 -11.86
C LYS A 105 14.93 -3.82 -10.49
N LYS A 106 14.10 -2.91 -9.97
CA LYS A 106 13.46 -3.03 -8.65
C LYS A 106 11.94 -3.02 -8.78
N LEU A 107 11.28 -3.57 -7.76
CA LEU A 107 9.84 -3.41 -7.57
C LEU A 107 9.56 -2.10 -6.84
N ALA A 108 8.46 -1.45 -7.18
CA ALA A 108 8.02 -0.23 -6.54
C ALA A 108 6.49 -0.07 -6.61
N ILE A 109 5.91 0.65 -5.66
CA ILE A 109 4.48 0.99 -5.65
C ILE A 109 4.26 2.25 -6.48
N ARG A 110 3.45 2.17 -7.55
CA ARG A 110 3.17 3.34 -8.41
C ARG A 110 1.89 4.08 -8.07
N TRP A 111 0.98 3.43 -7.36
CA TRP A 111 -0.34 3.96 -7.07
C TRP A 111 -0.82 3.50 -5.70
N LEU A 112 -1.55 4.38 -5.02
CA LEU A 112 -2.14 4.20 -3.71
C LEU A 112 -3.60 4.68 -3.77
N GLU A 113 -4.49 3.94 -3.13
CA GLU A 113 -5.83 4.40 -2.79
C GLU A 113 -6.15 3.95 -1.37
N TRP A 114 -6.56 4.91 -0.56
CA TRP A 114 -6.80 4.71 0.86
C TRP A 114 -8.27 4.42 1.12
N GLY A 115 -8.51 3.59 2.14
CA GLY A 115 -9.83 3.16 2.53
C GLY A 115 -10.28 1.91 1.79
N ARG A 116 -11.47 1.46 2.16
CA ARG A 116 -12.15 0.36 1.48
C ARG A 116 -12.95 0.90 0.29
N PRO A 117 -12.96 0.22 -0.87
CA PRO A 117 -13.89 0.53 -1.94
C PRO A 117 -15.36 0.33 -1.52
#